data_AF-A0A376KR38-F1
#
_entry.id   AF-A0A376KR38-F1
#
_cell.length_a   1.000
_cell.length_b   1.000
_cell.length_c   1.000
_cell.angle_alpha   90.00
_cell.angle_beta   90.00
_cell.angle_gamma   90.00
#
_symmetry.space_group_name_H-M   'P 1'
#
loop_
_entity.id
_entity.type
_entity.pdbx_description
1 polymer ?
#
loop_
_entity_poly.entity_id
_entity_poly.type
_entity_poly.pdbx_seq_one_letter_code
_entity_poly.pdbx_strand_id
1 'polypeptide(L)'
;MGYLWSLGVVAEVIIFALSNKLFRRCSARDMLLISAICGVVRWGIMGATTALPWLIVVQILHCGTFTVCHLAAMRYIAARQGSEVIRLQAVYSAVAMGGSIAIMTVFAGFLYQYLGHGVFWVMALVALPAMFLRPKVVPSC
;
A
#
# COMPACT_ATOMS: atom_id res chain seq x y z
N MET A 1 2.71 5.00 -22.77
CA MET A 1 2.30 4.05 -21.71
C MET A 1 3.39 3.77 -20.67
N GLY A 2 4.69 3.83 -20.99
CA GLY A 2 5.76 3.58 -19.99
C GLY A 2 6.18 4.78 -19.11
N TYR A 3 5.96 6.02 -19.55
CA TYR A 3 6.44 7.21 -18.83
C TYR A 3 5.81 7.42 -17.45
N LEU A 4 4.50 7.18 -17.31
CA LEU A 4 3.81 7.26 -16.01
C LEU A 4 4.28 6.18 -15.03
N TRP A 5 4.72 5.04 -15.54
CA TRP A 5 5.27 3.96 -14.73
C TRP A 5 6.69 4.31 -14.26
N SER A 6 7.53 4.80 -15.18
CA SER A 6 8.88 5.27 -14.84
C SER A 6 8.85 6.42 -13.83
N LEU A 7 7.93 7.38 -13.97
CA LEU A 7 7.74 8.47 -13.00
C LEU A 7 7.31 7.94 -11.62
N GLY A 8 6.46 6.90 -11.59
CA GLY A 8 6.12 6.18 -10.36
C GLY A 8 7.37 5.57 -9.70
N VAL A 9 8.17 4.81 -10.45
CA VAL A 9 9.39 4.17 -9.91
C VAL A 9 10.37 5.23 -9.36
N VAL A 10 10.53 6.35 -10.05
CA VAL A 10 11.37 7.46 -9.55
C VAL A 10 10.81 8.03 -8.24
N ALA A 11 9.49 8.27 -8.17
CA ALA A 11 8.85 8.74 -6.95
C ALA A 11 9.00 7.74 -5.79
N GLU A 12 8.92 6.44 -6.08
CA GLU A 12 9.15 5.36 -5.12
C GLU A 12 10.57 5.39 -4.55
N VAL A 13 11.59 5.48 -5.41
CA VAL A 13 12.99 5.56 -4.98
C VAL A 13 13.23 6.80 -4.12
N ILE A 14 12.64 7.95 -4.49
CA ILE A 14 12.74 9.19 -3.70
C ILE A 14 12.09 9.02 -2.32
N ILE A 15 10.89 8.43 -2.24
CA ILE A 15 10.21 8.19 -0.95
C ILE A 15 11.02 7.21 -0.10
N PHE A 16 11.57 6.13 -0.68
CA PHE A 16 12.44 5.21 0.04
C PHE A 16 13.71 5.88 0.57
N ALA A 17 14.37 6.70 -0.26
CA ALA A 17 15.57 7.45 0.15
C ALA A 17 15.26 8.45 1.28
N LEU A 18 14.11 9.13 1.21
CA LEU A 18 13.67 10.08 2.23
C LEU A 18 13.00 9.40 3.42
N SER A 19 12.72 8.09 3.36
CA SER A 19 11.88 7.40 4.34
C SER A 19 12.44 7.46 5.77
N ASN A 20 13.77 7.36 5.89
CA ASN A 20 14.47 7.49 7.16
C ASN A 20 14.34 8.89 7.77
N LYS A 21 14.19 9.94 6.95
CA LYS A 21 14.00 11.32 7.40
C LYS A 21 12.52 11.63 7.67
N LEU A 22 11.63 11.16 6.78
CA LEU A 22 10.20 11.43 6.79
C LEU A 22 9.46 10.65 7.89
N PHE A 23 9.83 9.38 8.11
CA PHE A 23 9.13 8.46 9.02
C PHE A 23 9.91 8.11 10.28
N ARG A 24 11.02 8.81 10.55
CA ARG A 24 11.87 8.57 11.74
C ARG A 24 11.09 8.55 13.05
N ARG A 25 10.09 9.44 13.16
CA ARG A 25 9.27 9.63 14.37
C ARG A 25 7.90 8.95 14.32
N CYS A 26 7.49 8.43 13.16
CA CYS A 26 6.21 7.75 13.03
C CYS A 26 6.31 6.34 13.60
N SER A 27 5.27 5.85 14.26
CA SER A 27 5.17 4.44 14.63
C SER A 27 4.74 3.60 13.41
N ALA A 28 4.99 2.29 13.42
CA ALA A 28 4.51 1.39 12.37
C ALA A 28 2.98 1.51 12.17
N ARG A 29 2.24 1.82 13.25
CA ARG A 29 0.79 2.08 13.19
C ARG A 29 0.44 3.32 12.36
N ASP A 30 1.11 4.43 12.61
CA ASP A 30 0.82 5.70 11.92
C ASP A 30 1.16 5.59 10.44
N MET A 31 2.22 4.85 10.11
CA MET A 31 2.60 4.56 8.73
C MET A 31 1.54 3.73 8.01
N LEU A 32 1.00 2.69 8.66
CA LEU A 32 -0.11 1.90 8.10
C LEU A 32 -1.36 2.77 7.87
N LEU A 33 -1.69 3.68 8.80
CA LEU A 33 -2.81 4.60 8.63
C LEU A 33 -2.60 5.57 7.45
N ILE A 34 -1.41 6.16 7.33
CA ILE A 34 -1.06 7.03 6.20
C ILE A 34 -1.19 6.26 4.89
N SER A 35 -0.69 5.03 4.83
CA SER A 35 -0.83 4.17 3.65
C SER A 35 -2.30 3.87 3.32
N ALA A 36 -3.13 3.52 4.31
CA ALA A 36 -4.54 3.26 4.10
C ALA A 36 -5.30 4.50 3.58
N ILE A 37 -5.04 5.68 4.15
CA ILE A 37 -5.62 6.95 3.69
C ILE A 37 -5.21 7.25 2.25
N CYS A 38 -3.92 7.15 1.93
CA CYS A 38 -3.45 7.34 0.56
C CYS A 38 -4.10 6.34 -0.41
N GLY A 39 -4.36 5.11 0.02
CA GLY A 39 -5.04 4.08 -0.76
C GLY A 39 -6.48 4.46 -1.10
N VAL A 40 -7.25 4.87 -0.09
CA VAL A 40 -8.64 5.31 -0.27
C VAL A 40 -8.71 6.54 -1.19
N VAL A 41 -7.85 7.55 -0.96
CA VAL A 41 -7.78 8.74 -1.81
C VAL A 41 -7.43 8.35 -3.25
N ARG A 42 -6.46 7.46 -3.44
CA ARG A 42 -6.03 7.00 -4.76
C ARG A 42 -7.16 6.31 -5.53
N TRP A 43 -7.82 5.34 -4.91
CA TRP A 43 -8.92 4.61 -5.55
C TRP A 43 -10.14 5.51 -5.76
N GLY A 44 -10.40 6.46 -4.87
CA GLY A 44 -11.44 7.47 -5.02
C GLY A 44 -11.18 8.42 -6.19
N ILE A 45 -9.95 8.91 -6.36
CA ILE A 45 -9.56 9.74 -7.51
C ILE A 45 -9.74 8.94 -8.81
N MET A 46 -9.29 7.68 -8.84
CA MET A 46 -9.38 6.83 -10.03
C MET A 46 -10.83 6.44 -10.38
N GLY A 47 -11.72 6.39 -9.40
CA GLY A 47 -13.17 6.20 -9.59
C GLY A 47 -13.90 7.48 -10.02
N ALA A 48 -13.36 8.67 -9.73
CA ALA A 48 -13.96 9.96 -10.09
C ALA A 48 -13.43 10.54 -11.41
N THR A 49 -12.17 10.29 -11.75
CA THR A 49 -11.53 10.86 -12.95
C THR A 49 -10.39 9.98 -13.47
N THR A 50 -10.25 9.96 -14.80
CA THR A 50 -9.15 9.28 -15.51
C THR A 50 -8.29 10.26 -16.31
N ALA A 51 -8.40 11.57 -16.03
CA ALA A 51 -7.64 12.59 -16.73
C ALA A 51 -6.13 12.53 -16.40
N LEU A 52 -5.30 12.79 -17.41
CA LEU A 52 -3.83 12.68 -17.37
C LEU A 52 -3.15 13.31 -16.15
N PRO A 53 -3.49 14.55 -15.73
CA PRO A 53 -2.88 15.17 -14.55
C PRO A 53 -3.17 14.40 -13.25
N TRP A 54 -4.38 13.86 -13.11
CA TRP A 54 -4.78 13.08 -11.94
C TRP A 54 -4.11 11.71 -11.90
N LEU A 55 -3.81 11.12 -13.06
CA LEU A 55 -3.05 9.87 -13.12
C LEU A 55 -1.62 10.04 -12.58
N ILE A 56 -0.99 11.21 -12.75
CA ILE A 56 0.32 11.50 -12.14
C ILE A 56 0.21 11.49 -10.62
N VAL A 57 -0.82 12.14 -10.07
CA VAL A 57 -1.09 12.17 -8.62
C VAL A 57 -1.37 10.77 -8.08
N VAL A 58 -2.15 9.96 -8.81
CA VAL A 58 -2.44 8.56 -8.49
C VAL A 58 -1.17 7.72 -8.46
N GLN A 59 -0.20 7.96 -9.35
CA GLN A 59 1.08 7.26 -9.35
C GLN A 59 1.94 7.64 -8.15
N ILE A 60 1.99 8.92 -7.77
CA ILE A 60 2.70 9.35 -6.56
C ILE A 60 2.06 8.74 -5.30
N LEU A 61 0.72 8.76 -5.22
CA LEU A 61 -0.04 8.11 -4.15
C LEU A 61 0.21 6.61 -4.12
N HIS A 62 0.26 5.95 -5.28
CA HIS A 62 0.57 4.52 -5.38
C HIS A 62 1.91 4.20 -4.73
N CYS A 63 2.96 4.92 -5.13
CA CYS A 63 4.30 4.76 -4.56
C CYS A 63 4.28 5.01 -3.05
N GLY A 64 3.61 6.07 -2.59
CA GLY A 64 3.42 6.35 -1.17
C GLY A 64 2.73 5.19 -0.43
N THR A 65 1.63 4.66 -0.96
CA THR A 65 0.91 3.54 -0.33
C THR A 65 1.79 2.31 -0.17
N PHE A 66 2.49 1.93 -1.24
CA PHE A 66 3.34 0.75 -1.27
C PHE A 66 4.56 0.92 -0.35
N THR A 67 5.34 1.99 -0.54
CA THR A 67 6.57 2.24 0.24
C THR A 67 6.29 2.39 1.73
N VAL A 68 5.24 3.12 2.11
CA VAL A 68 4.91 3.36 3.53
C VAL A 68 4.40 2.07 4.19
N CYS A 69 3.56 1.29 3.50
CA CYS A 69 3.10 0.00 4.01
C CYS A 69 4.26 -0.98 4.17
N HIS A 70 5.13 -1.06 3.16
CA HIS A 70 6.31 -1.93 3.17
C HIS A 70 7.25 -1.57 4.32
N LEU A 71 7.55 -0.28 4.50
CA LEU A 71 8.42 0.17 5.59
C LEU A 71 7.78 -0.06 6.96
N ALA A 72 6.47 0.10 7.11
CA ALA A 72 5.76 -0.23 8.34
C ALA A 72 5.86 -1.72 8.68
N ALA A 73 5.68 -2.59 7.68
CA ALA A 73 5.82 -4.03 7.82
C ALA A 73 7.26 -4.43 8.20
N MET A 74 8.27 -3.89 7.50
CA MET A 74 9.68 -4.15 7.80
C MET A 74 10.05 -3.68 9.20
N ARG A 75 9.58 -2.51 9.65
CA ARG A 75 9.79 -2.04 11.03
C ARG A 75 9.11 -2.93 12.07
N TYR A 76 7.93 -3.47 11.76
CA TYR A 76 7.24 -4.41 12.63
C TYR A 76 7.98 -5.76 12.74
N ILE A 77 8.49 -6.26 11.62
CA ILE A 77 9.26 -7.51 11.56
C ILE A 77 10.61 -7.34 12.28
N ALA A 78 11.32 -6.23 12.04
CA ALA A 78 12.61 -5.93 12.66
C ALA A 78 12.53 -5.67 14.18
N ALA A 79 11.34 -5.37 14.71
CA ALA A 79 11.11 -5.25 16.15
C ALA A 79 11.05 -6.61 16.89
N ARG A 80 11.01 -7.74 16.16
CA ARG A 80 11.05 -9.10 16.71
C ARG A 80 12.49 -9.62 16.70
N GLN A 81 12.80 -10.59 17.55
CA GLN A 81 14.17 -11.13 17.68
C GLN A 81 14.26 -12.60 17.25
N GLY A 82 15.43 -13.00 16.76
CA GLY A 82 15.75 -14.40 16.45
C GLY A 82 15.04 -14.96 15.22
N SER A 83 14.63 -16.24 15.30
CA SER A 83 14.03 -16.97 14.17
C SER A 83 12.63 -16.47 13.76
N GLU A 84 11.99 -15.64 14.60
CA GLU A 84 10.69 -15.04 14.28
C GLU A 84 10.76 -14.04 13.13
N VAL A 85 11.89 -13.35 12.95
CA VAL A 85 12.10 -12.37 11.88
C VAL A 85 11.98 -13.05 10.51
N ILE A 86 12.71 -14.16 10.33
CA ILE A 86 12.72 -14.93 9.07
C ILE A 86 11.33 -15.50 8.79
N ARG A 87 10.64 -16.02 9.82
CA ARG A 87 9.28 -16.55 9.68
C ARG A 87 8.30 -15.46 9.26
N LEU A 88 8.31 -14.31 9.93
CA LEU A 88 7.41 -13.20 9.62
C LEU A 88 7.71 -12.60 8.24
N GLN A 89 8.97 -12.52 7.84
CA GLN A 89 9.35 -12.07 6.50
C GLN A 89 8.89 -13.06 5.42
N ALA A 90 9.02 -14.36 5.65
CA ALA A 90 8.50 -15.39 4.74
C ALA A 90 6.98 -15.31 4.60
N VAL A 91 6.25 -15.17 5.71
CA VAL A 91 4.79 -14.99 5.71
C VAL A 91 4.38 -13.70 5.00
N TYR A 92 5.09 -12.59 5.25
CA TYR A 92 4.81 -11.31 4.58
C TYR A 92 5.01 -11.42 3.06
N SER A 93 6.11 -12.00 2.61
CA SER A 93 6.36 -12.19 1.18
C SER A 93 5.34 -13.12 0.53
N ALA A 94 5.02 -14.25 1.17
CA ALA A 94 4.09 -15.23 0.62
C ALA A 94 2.64 -14.73 0.60
N VAL A 95 2.17 -14.13 1.69
CA VAL A 95 0.76 -13.74 1.85
C VAL A 95 0.52 -12.32 1.35
N ALA A 96 1.30 -11.34 1.81
CA ALA A 96 1.05 -9.94 1.50
C ALA A 96 1.55 -9.58 0.09
N MET A 97 2.78 -9.94 -0.27
CA MET A 97 3.35 -9.59 -1.58
C MET A 97 2.93 -10.55 -2.70
N GLY A 98 2.65 -11.82 -2.40
CA GLY A 98 2.31 -12.83 -3.41
C GLY A 98 0.82 -13.14 -3.46
N GLY A 99 0.35 -13.91 -2.48
CA GLY A 99 -0.99 -14.51 -2.47
C GLY A 99 -2.12 -13.49 -2.55
N SER A 100 -2.03 -12.41 -1.77
CA SER A 100 -3.06 -11.37 -1.78
C SER A 100 -3.15 -10.65 -3.13
N ILE A 101 -2.00 -10.37 -3.78
CA ILE A 101 -1.95 -9.77 -5.11
C ILE A 101 -2.57 -10.70 -6.14
N ALA A 102 -2.22 -12.00 -6.11
CA ALA A 102 -2.77 -12.97 -7.06
C ALA A 102 -4.29 -13.09 -6.94
N ILE A 103 -4.79 -13.26 -5.72
CA ILE A 103 -6.23 -13.36 -5.45
C ILE A 103 -6.93 -12.07 -5.88
N MET A 104 -6.46 -10.90 -5.44
CA MET A 104 -7.09 -9.63 -5.79
C MET A 104 -7.03 -9.33 -7.28
N THR A 105 -6.00 -9.76 -8.00
CA THR A 105 -5.91 -9.59 -9.46
C THR A 105 -6.98 -10.40 -10.18
N VAL A 106 -7.22 -11.65 -9.78
CA VAL A 106 -8.28 -12.49 -10.35
C VAL A 106 -9.66 -11.89 -10.06
N PHE A 107 -9.91 -11.51 -8.80
CA PHE A 107 -11.18 -10.88 -8.42
C PHE A 107 -11.42 -9.55 -9.15
N ALA A 108 -10.40 -8.68 -9.22
CA ALA A 108 -10.50 -7.40 -9.93
C ALA A 108 -10.75 -7.60 -11.43
N GLY A 109 -10.08 -8.58 -12.06
CA GLY A 109 -10.27 -8.91 -13.47
C GLY A 109 -11.70 -9.37 -13.76
N PHE A 110 -12.23 -10.28 -12.94
CA PHE A 110 -13.62 -10.72 -13.06
C PHE A 110 -14.58 -9.56 -12.85
N LEU A 111 -14.41 -8.80 -11.75
CA LEU A 111 -15.29 -7.69 -11.41
C LEU A 111 -15.27 -6.57 -12.48
N TYR A 112 -14.13 -6.37 -13.15
CA TYR A 112 -13.98 -5.37 -14.21
C TYR A 112 -14.78 -5.75 -15.47
N GLN A 113 -14.95 -7.05 -15.75
CA GLN A 113 -15.80 -7.49 -16.87
C GLN A 113 -17.28 -7.16 -16.65
N TYR A 114 -17.75 -7.13 -15.40
CA TYR A 114 -19.16 -6.85 -15.07
C TYR A 114 -19.44 -5.37 -14.75
N LEU A 115 -18.56 -4.70 -13.99
CA LEU A 115 -18.77 -3.33 -13.50
C LEU A 115 -17.98 -2.26 -14.26
N GLY A 116 -17.04 -2.65 -15.13
CA GLY A 116 -16.14 -1.72 -15.81
C GLY A 116 -15.44 -0.79 -14.82
N HIS A 117 -15.62 0.52 -15.00
CA HIS A 117 -15.00 1.56 -14.16
C HIS A 117 -15.50 1.57 -12.70
N GLY A 118 -16.66 0.96 -12.42
CA GLY A 118 -17.23 0.85 -11.08
C GLY A 118 -16.38 0.04 -10.10
N VAL A 119 -15.46 -0.79 -10.61
CA VAL A 119 -14.51 -1.57 -9.78
C VAL A 119 -13.66 -0.67 -8.88
N PHE A 120 -13.30 0.54 -9.33
CA PHE A 120 -12.45 1.43 -8.54
C PHE A 120 -13.13 1.92 -7.26
N TRP A 121 -14.45 2.09 -7.29
CA TRP A 121 -15.24 2.39 -6.09
C TRP A 121 -15.31 1.21 -5.13
N VAL A 122 -15.41 -0.02 -5.65
CA VAL A 122 -15.34 -1.24 -4.84
C VAL A 122 -13.98 -1.36 -4.17
N MET A 123 -12.89 -1.07 -4.88
CA MET A 123 -11.53 -1.09 -4.33
C MET A 123 -11.33 -0.02 -3.25
N ALA A 124 -11.91 1.18 -3.43
CA ALA A 124 -11.91 2.21 -2.38
C ALA A 124 -12.66 1.73 -1.13
N LEU A 125 -13.80 1.04 -1.31
CA LEU A 125 -14.60 0.52 -0.21
C LEU A 125 -13.91 -0.62 0.54
N VAL A 126 -13.18 -1.51 -0.16
CA VAL A 126 -12.36 -2.56 0.44
C VAL A 126 -11.15 -2.00 1.21
N ALA A 127 -10.66 -0.81 0.83
CA ALA A 127 -9.59 -0.12 1.55
C ALA A 127 -10.05 0.57 2.85
N LEU A 128 -11.35 0.88 3.00
CA LEU A 128 -11.89 1.53 4.21
C LEU A 128 -11.71 0.70 5.49
N PRO A 129 -12.03 -0.62 5.53
CA PRO A 129 -11.76 -1.46 6.70
C PRO A 129 -10.31 -1.42 7.17
N ALA A 130 -9.34 -1.27 6.24
CA ALA A 130 -7.93 -1.18 6.58
C ALA A 130 -7.59 0.06 7.43
N MET A 131 -8.38 1.14 7.33
CA MET A 131 -8.24 2.31 8.20
C MET A 131 -8.72 2.05 9.64
N PHE A 132 -9.70 1.16 9.82
CA PHE A 132 -10.26 0.81 11.13
C PHE A 132 -9.49 -0.32 11.81
N LEU A 133 -8.76 -1.13 11.04
CA LEU A 133 -7.87 -2.14 11.59
C LEU A 133 -6.72 -1.43 12.33
N ARG A 134 -6.88 -1.27 13.66
CA ARG A 134 -5.84 -0.78 14.56
C ARG A 134 -5.11 -1.97 15.17
N PRO A 135 -4.05 -2.53 14.55
CA PRO A 135 -3.24 -3.52 15.23
C PRO A 135 -2.61 -2.88 16.47
N LYS A 136 -2.90 -3.43 17.64
CA LYS A 136 -2.18 -3.09 18.86
C LYS A 136 -0.74 -3.61 18.71
N VAL A 137 0.16 -2.76 18.20
CA VAL A 137 1.61 -2.95 18.37
C VAL A 137 1.93 -2.81 19.85
N VAL A 138 1.71 -3.86 20.63
CA VAL A 138 2.20 -3.93 22.01
C VAL A 138 3.71 -4.15 21.88
N PRO A 139 4.56 -3.22 22.37
CA PRO A 139 5.96 -3.55 22.55
C PRO A 139 5.99 -4.71 23.55
N SER A 140 6.41 -5.88 23.10
CA SER A 140 6.77 -6.95 24.02
C SER A 140 8.00 -6.46 24.79
N CYS A 141 7.77 -6.02 26.02
CA CYS A 141 8.80 -5.97 27.06
C CYS A 141 9.27 -7.39 27.37
#